data_AF-A0A0N0JU01-F1
#
_entry.id   AF-A0A0N0JU01-F1
#
_cell.length_a   1.000
_cell.length_b   1.000
_cell.length_c   1.000
_cell.angle_alpha   90.00
_cell.angle_beta   90.00
_cell.angle_gamma   90.00
#
_symmetry.space_group_name_H-M   'P 1'
#
loop_
_entity.id
_entity.type
_entity.pdbx_description
1 polymer ?
#
loop_
_entity_poly.entity_id
_entity_poly.type
_entity_poly.pdbx_seq_one_letter_code
_entity_poly.pdbx_strand_id
1 'polypeptide(L)' 'MLRTLCILSALLLLSACTTARDWYEYVQIGNYMDCSKIQDPQRYRECQQQTRPDYDKYLRERDAAKR' A
#
# COMPACT_ATOMS: atom_id res chain seq x y z
N MET A 1 4.92 36.06 10.91
CA MET A 1 5.72 34.82 10.87
C MET A 1 5.04 33.66 11.59
N LEU A 2 4.51 33.82 12.82
CA LEU A 2 3.83 32.74 13.54
C LEU A 2 2.58 32.20 12.79
N ARG A 3 1.75 33.08 12.24
CA ARG A 3 0.56 32.72 11.44
C ARG A 3 0.89 31.87 10.20
N THR A 4 1.91 32.25 9.44
CA THR A 4 2.36 31.49 8.26
C THR A 4 2.94 30.14 8.65
N LEU A 5 3.64 30.07 9.79
CA LEU A 5 4.16 28.82 10.33
C LEU A 5 3.01 27.86 10.70
N CYS A 6 1.96 28.34 11.37
CA CYS A 6 0.80 27.52 11.73
C CYS A 6 0.07 26.96 10.51
N ILE A 7 -0.07 27.77 9.44
CA ILE A 7 -0.71 27.34 8.19
C ILE A 7 0.12 26.24 7.50
N LEU A 8 1.44 26.41 7.42
CA LEU A 8 2.35 25.40 6.87
C LEU A 8 2.33 24.10 7.68
N SER A 9 2.31 24.19 9.01
CA SER A 9 2.22 23.02 9.89
C SER A 9 0.89 22.27 9.73
N ALA A 10 -0.22 22.98 9.59
CA ALA A 10 -1.54 22.37 9.38
C ALA A 10 -1.62 21.63 8.03
N LEU A 11 -1.04 22.19 6.98
CA LEU A 11 -0.98 21.56 5.65
C LEU A 11 -0.14 20.28 5.65
N LEU A 12 0.98 20.25 6.39
CA LEU A 12 1.81 19.06 6.53
C LEU A 12 1.07 17.93 7.27
N LEU A 13 0.32 18.27 8.32
CA LEU A 13 -0.46 17.27 9.07
C LEU A 13 -1.59 16.65 8.23
N LEU A 14 -2.17 17.40 7.29
CA LEU A 14 -3.18 16.88 6.37
C LEU A 14 -2.60 15.88 5.35
N SER A 15 -1.33 16.03 4.97
CA SER A 15 -0.65 15.08 4.07
C SER A 15 -0.35 13.72 4.71
N ALA A 16 -0.38 13.63 6.05
CA ALA A 16 -0.15 12.38 6.77
C ALA A 16 -1.39 11.48 6.85
N CYS A 17 -2.57 11.93 6.40
CA CYS A 17 -3.75 11.10 6.24
C CYS A 17 -3.66 10.25 4.96
N THR A 18 -2.69 9.34 4.88
CA THR A 18 -2.70 8.27 3.86
C THR A 18 -3.84 7.32 4.17
N THR A 19 -4.72 7.07 3.20
CA THR A 19 -5.85 6.15 3.42
C THR A 19 -5.36 4.71 3.44
N ALA A 20 -6.11 3.81 4.10
CA ALA A 20 -5.81 2.38 4.08
C ALA A 20 -5.77 1.79 2.66
N ARG A 21 -6.48 2.44 1.72
CA ARG A 21 -6.51 2.09 0.31
C ARG A 21 -5.22 2.49 -0.41
N ASP A 22 -4.71 3.70 -0.16
CA ASP A 22 -3.45 4.15 -0.75
C ASP A 22 -2.29 3.25 -0.31
N TRP A 23 -2.28 2.85 0.96
CA TRP A 23 -1.28 1.91 1.48
C TRP A 23 -1.40 0.51 0.84
N TYR A 24 -2.63 0.03 0.67
CA TYR A 24 -2.87 -1.22 -0.06
C TYR A 24 -2.34 -1.16 -1.50
N GLU A 25 -2.66 -0.10 -2.24
CA GLU A 25 -2.20 0.09 -3.61
C GLU A 25 -0.67 0.17 -3.68
N TYR A 26 -0.02 0.86 -2.74
CA TYR A 26 1.43 0.91 -2.64
C TYR A 26 2.07 -0.48 -2.46
N VAL A 27 1.56 -1.28 -1.51
CA VAL A 27 2.05 -2.65 -1.26
C VAL A 27 1.82 -3.55 -2.49
N GLN A 28 0.66 -3.42 -3.14
CA GLN A 28 0.33 -4.17 -4.36
C GLN A 28 1.28 -3.86 -5.51
N ILE A 29 1.67 -2.60 -5.69
CA ILE A 29 2.64 -2.19 -6.72
C ILE A 29 4.01 -2.80 -6.41
N GLY A 30 4.47 -2.76 -5.15
CA GLY A 30 5.73 -3.37 -4.74
C GLY A 30 5.76 -4.88 -5.04
N ASN A 31 4.71 -5.58 -4.61
CA ASN A 31 4.51 -7.00 -4.85
C ASN A 31 4.51 -7.37 -6.35
N TYR A 32 3.86 -6.55 -7.18
CA TYR A 32 3.86 -6.73 -8.64
C TYR A 32 5.26 -6.56 -9.24
N MET A 33 6.01 -5.54 -8.77
CA MET A 33 7.38 -5.28 -9.19
C MET A 33 8.36 -6.37 -8.74
N ASP A 34 8.05 -7.08 -7.65
CA ASP A 34 8.84 -8.25 -7.25
C ASP A 34 8.55 -9.45 -8.14
N CYS A 35 7.29 -9.67 -8.53
CA CYS A 35 6.95 -10.71 -9.51
C CYS A 35 7.63 -10.46 -10.86
N SER A 36 7.78 -9.21 -11.32
CA SER A 36 8.40 -8.90 -12.63
C SER A 36 9.88 -9.28 -12.73
N LYS A 37 10.54 -9.57 -11.61
CA LYS A 37 11.92 -10.07 -11.55
C LYS A 37 12.02 -11.57 -11.85
N ILE A 38 10.89 -12.29 -11.85
CA ILE A 38 10.84 -13.73 -12.11
C ILE A 38 10.94 -13.99 -13.61
N GLN A 39 11.99 -14.72 -14.02
CA GLN A 39 12.23 -15.05 -15.43
C GLN A 39 11.42 -16.26 -15.91
N ASP A 40 11.07 -17.17 -15.00
CA ASP A 40 10.24 -18.33 -15.28
C ASP A 40 8.76 -17.90 -15.48
N PRO A 41 8.18 -18.09 -16.67
CA PRO A 41 6.81 -17.68 -16.97
C PRO A 41 5.75 -18.35 -16.09
N GLN A 42 5.98 -19.58 -15.63
CA GLN A 42 5.04 -20.29 -14.77
C GLN A 42 5.07 -19.71 -13.36
N ARG A 43 6.26 -19.57 -12.77
CA ARG A 43 6.42 -18.97 -11.44
C ARG A 43 5.99 -17.50 -11.41
N TYR A 44 6.15 -16.77 -12.52
CA TYR A 44 5.62 -15.42 -12.68
C TYR A 44 4.09 -15.40 -12.54
N ARG A 45 3.38 -16.28 -13.27
CA ARG A 45 1.91 -16.37 -13.20
C ARG A 45 1.43 -16.75 -11.80
N GLU A 46 2.09 -17.71 -11.16
CA GLU A 46 1.78 -18.13 -9.79
C GLU A 46 1.98 -16.95 -8.81
N CYS A 47 3.08 -16.20 -8.95
CA CYS A 47 3.36 -15.01 -8.14
C CYS A 47 2.26 -13.94 -8.31
N GLN A 48 1.87 -13.65 -9.55
CA GLN A 48 0.83 -12.66 -9.84
C GLN A 48 -0.54 -13.04 -9.27
N GLN A 49 -0.88 -14.32 -9.28
CA GLN A 49 -2.13 -14.82 -8.72
C GLN A 49 -2.18 -14.68 -7.19
N GLN A 50 -1.04 -14.82 -6.51
CA GLN A 50 -0.94 -14.69 -5.05
C GLN A 50 -0.86 -13.24 -4.57
N THR A 51 -0.25 -12.36 -5.37
CA THR A 51 0.04 -10.99 -4.93
C THR A 51 -1.15 -10.03 -4.96
N ARG A 52 -2.24 -10.36 -5.66
CA ARG A 52 -3.49 -9.56 -5.73
C ARG A 52 -4.68 -10.21 -4.99
N PRO A 53 -4.69 -10.27 -3.65
CA PRO A 53 -5.93 -10.52 -2.92
C PRO A 53 -6.93 -9.38 -3.17
N ASP A 54 -8.23 -9.66 -3.07
CA ASP A 54 -9.26 -8.61 -3.02
C ASP A 54 -8.96 -7.62 -1.87
N TYR A 55 -9.25 -6.33 -2.06
CA TYR A 55 -9.06 -5.30 -1.03
C TYR A 55 -9.75 -5.66 0.29
N ASP A 56 -10.95 -6.24 0.24
CA ASP A 56 -11.69 -6.67 1.43
C ASP A 56 -11.01 -7.84 2.13
N LYS A 57 -10.37 -8.75 1.36
CA LYS A 57 -9.58 -9.83 1.91
C LYS A 57 -8.33 -9.28 2.60
N TYR A 58 -7.64 -8.34 1.98
CA TYR A 58 -6.49 -7.65 2.58
C TYR A 58 -6.86 -6.95 3.89
N LEU A 59 -8.00 -6.24 3.95
CA LEU A 59 -8.45 -5.59 5.19
C LEU A 59 -8.67 -6.60 6.32
N ARG A 60 -9.34 -7.73 6.03
CA ARG A 60 -9.56 -8.80 7.01
C ARG A 60 -8.25 -9.40 7.52
N GLU A 61 -7.32 -9.71 6.64
CA GLU A 61 -6.01 -10.29 7.00
C GLU A 61 -5.17 -9.31 7.81
N ARG A 62 -5.13 -8.04 7.41
CA ARG A 62 -4.45 -6.97 8.15
C ARG A 62 -5.00 -6.82 9.56
N ASP A 63 -6.31 -6.85 9.72
CA ASP A 63 -6.95 -6.67 11.03
C ASP A 63 -6.86 -7.92 11.89
N ALA A 64 -6.77 -9.11 11.28
CA ALA A 64 -6.45 -10.35 11.99
C ALA A 64 -5.01 -10.36 12.51
N ALA A 65 -4.04 -9.84 11.73
CA ALA A 65 -2.63 -9.77 12.12
C ALA A 65 -2.33 -8.74 13.23
N LYS A 66 -3.31 -7.90 13.60
CA LYS A 66 -3.20 -6.91 14.70
C LYS A 66 -3.67 -7.45 16.06
N ARG A 67 -4.19 -8.67 16.13
CA ARG A 67 -4.62 -9.33 17.38
C ARG A 67 -3.53 -10.27 17.89
#